data_AF-A0A9K3PSX2-F1
#
_entry.id   AF-A0A9K3PSX2-F1
#
_cell.length_a   1.000
_cell.length_b   1.000
_cell.length_c   1.000
_cell.angle_alpha   90.00
_cell.angle_beta   90.00
_cell.angle_gamma   90.00
#
_symmetry.space_group_name_H-M   'P 1'
#
loop_
_entity.id
_entity.type
_entity.pdbx_description
1 polymer ?
#
loop_
_entity_poly.entity_id
_entity_poly.type
_entity_poly.pdbx_seq_one_letter_code
_entity_poly.pdbx_strand_id
1 'polypeptide(L)'
;MQPSSLFILAAIYCFRCWSCDSGTPWISMVNAFATPNRSNIPNNNNDRLRFSSLSSRLSTSSPTNTVLNSMGDNWFDSFKNLFGGKGEDEKKITSNSFSPTGKDDMRDQDDDDDLPAGTTLLLSIPAKQLKPGGLRLFLMFYLMGMQNTPHAKAWKANQPVSSGADDHVLEMFFHDATGMIQIELLNSENESGSEVRVLRCGSVPSTAYLMQESVIVDGILDELHKCAFDDSVAPSNRLLIPEPATAIADAREALSFG
;
A
#
# COMPACT_ATOMS: atom_id res chain seq x y z
N MET A 1 9.35 -18.71 -11.07
CA MET A 1 7.97 -19.24 -10.96
C MET A 1 7.25 -18.42 -9.91
N GLN A 2 6.48 -17.42 -10.33
CA GLN A 2 5.96 -16.35 -9.47
C GLN A 2 4.58 -16.69 -8.88
N PRO A 3 4.37 -16.55 -7.56
CA PRO A 3 3.06 -16.69 -6.91
C PRO A 3 2.28 -15.36 -6.79
N SER A 4 2.67 -14.29 -7.47
CA SER A 4 2.08 -12.94 -7.33
C SER A 4 0.80 -12.72 -8.14
N SER A 5 0.50 -13.54 -9.14
CA SER A 5 -0.67 -13.33 -10.03
C SER A 5 -2.02 -13.74 -9.39
N LEU A 6 -2.02 -14.66 -8.41
CA LEU A 6 -3.25 -15.18 -7.79
C LEU A 6 -3.88 -14.22 -6.77
N PHE A 7 -3.10 -13.37 -6.12
CA PHE A 7 -3.63 -12.43 -5.12
C PHE A 7 -4.37 -11.24 -5.76
N ILE A 8 -3.93 -10.78 -6.94
CA ILE A 8 -4.54 -9.66 -7.65
C ILE A 8 -5.91 -10.05 -8.22
N LEU A 9 -6.06 -11.27 -8.74
CA LEU A 9 -7.35 -11.76 -9.24
C LEU A 9 -8.41 -11.92 -8.12
N ALA A 10 -8.00 -12.27 -6.90
CA ALA A 10 -8.92 -12.38 -5.76
C ALA A 10 -9.45 -11.00 -5.31
N ALA A 11 -8.59 -9.96 -5.32
CA ALA A 11 -9.00 -8.61 -4.97
C ALA A 11 -9.97 -7.99 -6.00
N ILE A 12 -9.72 -8.24 -7.30
CA ILE A 12 -10.59 -7.79 -8.40
C ILE A 12 -11.97 -8.49 -8.34
N TYR A 13 -12.02 -9.78 -8.01
CA TYR A 13 -13.30 -10.49 -7.86
C TYR A 13 -14.12 -10.01 -6.65
N CYS A 14 -13.48 -9.67 -5.52
CA CYS A 14 -14.19 -9.09 -4.38
C CYS A 14 -14.81 -7.73 -4.72
N PHE A 15 -14.15 -6.90 -5.53
CA PHE A 15 -14.72 -5.61 -5.95
C PHE A 15 -15.91 -5.77 -6.91
N ARG A 16 -15.91 -6.81 -7.74
CA ARG A 16 -17.01 -7.11 -8.67
C ARG A 16 -18.29 -7.57 -7.98
N CYS A 17 -18.20 -8.15 -6.77
CA CYS A 17 -19.37 -8.52 -5.96
C CYS A 17 -19.97 -7.34 -5.16
N TRP A 18 -19.26 -6.22 -5.01
CA TRP A 18 -19.76 -5.06 -4.27
C TRP A 18 -20.85 -4.29 -5.04
N SER A 19 -20.95 -4.44 -6.36
CA SER A 19 -21.92 -3.70 -7.17
C SER A 19 -23.28 -4.40 -7.39
N CYS A 20 -23.58 -5.50 -6.70
CA CYS A 20 -24.89 -6.14 -6.77
C CYS A 20 -25.67 -5.96 -5.46
N ASP A 21 -26.61 -5.03 -5.53
CA ASP A 21 -27.65 -4.74 -4.56
C ASP A 21 -28.61 -5.94 -4.43
N SER A 22 -28.33 -6.84 -3.48
CA SER A 22 -29.35 -7.78 -2.98
C SER A 22 -28.99 -8.26 -1.56
N GLY A 23 -29.71 -7.74 -0.57
CA GLY A 23 -29.53 -8.02 0.85
C GLY A 23 -29.73 -9.48 1.22
N THR A 24 -28.63 -10.22 1.36
CA THR A 24 -28.60 -11.51 2.07
C THR A 24 -27.48 -11.51 3.13
N PRO A 25 -27.76 -11.97 4.36
CA PRO A 25 -26.78 -11.96 5.45
C PRO A 25 -25.69 -13.05 5.28
N TRP A 26 -24.47 -12.66 5.61
CA TRP A 26 -23.17 -13.28 5.31
C TRP A 26 -22.81 -14.61 6.02
N ILE A 27 -23.73 -15.31 6.71
CA ILE A 27 -23.33 -16.38 7.65
C ILE A 27 -23.17 -17.79 7.03
N SER A 28 -23.45 -18.01 5.74
CA SER A 28 -23.51 -19.39 5.18
C SER A 28 -22.33 -19.86 4.31
N MET A 29 -21.33 -19.03 3.99
CA MET A 29 -20.34 -19.37 2.94
C MET A 29 -18.93 -19.79 3.41
N VAL A 30 -18.73 -20.14 4.69
CA VAL A 30 -17.39 -20.54 5.20
C VAL A 30 -17.21 -22.07 5.38
N ASN A 31 -18.25 -22.89 5.23
CA ASN A 31 -18.14 -24.35 5.50
C ASN A 31 -18.00 -25.28 4.29
N ALA A 32 -17.71 -24.78 3.08
CA ALA A 32 -17.74 -25.60 1.86
C ALA A 32 -16.39 -25.97 1.22
N PHE A 33 -15.24 -25.67 1.84
CA PHE A 33 -13.91 -25.99 1.27
C PHE A 33 -12.98 -26.68 2.28
N ALA A 34 -13.34 -27.88 2.74
CA ALA A 34 -12.41 -28.74 3.47
C ALA A 34 -12.78 -30.23 3.40
N THR A 35 -12.74 -30.84 2.20
CA THR A 35 -12.60 -32.30 2.07
C THR A 35 -11.73 -32.67 0.86
N PRO A 36 -10.48 -33.12 1.06
CA PRO A 36 -9.77 -33.85 0.03
C PRO A 36 -10.22 -35.32 0.05
N ASN A 37 -10.74 -35.74 -1.11
CA ASN A 37 -11.11 -37.09 -1.47
C ASN A 37 -9.88 -38.02 -1.40
N ARG A 38 -9.86 -38.97 -0.47
CA ARG A 38 -8.76 -39.93 -0.26
C ARG A 38 -9.04 -41.19 -1.08
N SER A 39 -8.47 -41.27 -2.28
CA SER A 39 -8.52 -42.47 -3.12
C SER A 39 -7.62 -43.59 -2.56
N ASN A 40 -8.18 -44.81 -2.59
CA ASN A 40 -7.62 -46.09 -2.15
C ASN A 40 -6.20 -46.36 -2.65
N ILE A 41 -5.31 -46.77 -1.72
CA ILE A 41 -4.05 -47.45 -2.00
C ILE A 41 -4.21 -48.91 -1.53
N PRO A 42 -3.90 -49.91 -2.37
CA PRO A 42 -3.98 -51.31 -1.97
C PRO A 42 -2.83 -51.70 -1.03
N ASN A 43 -3.23 -52.46 -0.02
CA ASN A 43 -2.45 -53.03 1.05
C ASN A 43 -1.57 -54.18 0.50
N ASN A 44 -0.25 -54.10 0.66
CA ASN A 44 0.61 -55.27 0.49
C ASN A 44 1.49 -55.42 1.74
N ASN A 45 1.12 -56.41 2.55
CA ASN A 45 1.92 -56.90 3.65
C ASN A 45 3.07 -57.72 3.07
N ASN A 46 4.31 -57.43 3.48
CA ASN A 46 5.20 -58.42 4.08
C ASN A 46 6.50 -57.77 4.59
N ASP A 47 6.98 -58.39 5.67
CA ASP A 47 8.35 -58.38 6.19
C ASP A 47 8.78 -57.25 7.13
N ARG A 48 8.44 -57.51 8.41
CA ARG A 48 9.38 -57.61 9.54
C ARG A 48 10.84 -57.32 9.18
N LEU A 49 11.47 -56.40 9.89
CA LEU A 49 12.44 -56.74 10.94
C LEU A 49 12.69 -55.55 11.88
N ARG A 50 12.94 -55.91 13.13
CA ARG A 50 13.04 -55.08 14.33
C ARG A 50 14.32 -54.25 14.35
N PHE A 51 14.24 -53.01 14.83
CA PHE A 51 15.28 -52.45 15.71
C PHE A 51 14.65 -51.56 16.78
N SER A 52 15.00 -51.86 18.02
CA SER A 52 14.56 -51.19 19.25
C SER A 52 15.45 -50.01 19.64
N SER A 53 14.83 -49.12 20.42
CA SER A 53 15.40 -48.15 21.37
C SER A 53 16.18 -46.96 20.82
N LEU A 54 15.61 -45.76 20.97
CA LEU A 54 16.02 -44.82 22.02
C LEU A 54 15.02 -43.68 22.15
N SER A 55 14.51 -43.52 23.38
CA SER A 55 13.63 -42.46 23.79
C SER A 55 14.39 -41.14 23.90
N SER A 56 13.88 -40.09 23.26
CA SER A 56 14.08 -38.71 23.69
C SER A 56 12.75 -37.98 23.59
N ARG A 57 12.28 -37.51 24.75
CA ARG A 57 11.04 -36.75 24.93
C ARG A 57 11.28 -35.33 24.42
N LEU A 58 10.59 -34.94 23.35
CA LEU A 58 10.47 -33.54 22.93
C LEU A 58 9.14 -33.01 23.47
N SER A 59 9.21 -32.11 24.43
CA SER A 59 8.08 -31.33 24.94
C SER A 59 7.70 -30.27 23.91
N THR A 60 6.60 -30.47 23.19
CA THR A 60 5.98 -29.45 22.34
C THR A 60 5.11 -28.54 23.20
N SER A 61 5.62 -27.37 23.55
CA SER A 61 4.79 -26.26 24.02
C SER A 61 4.13 -25.60 22.82
N SER A 62 2.80 -25.66 22.76
CA SER A 62 1.98 -24.93 21.78
C SER A 62 2.22 -23.42 21.91
N PRO A 63 2.62 -22.71 20.83
CA PRO A 63 2.50 -21.26 20.80
C PRO A 63 1.02 -20.91 20.58
N THR A 64 0.45 -20.22 21.55
CA THR A 64 -0.88 -19.61 21.51
C THR A 64 -0.95 -18.59 20.35
N ASN A 65 -1.89 -18.86 19.43
CA ASN A 65 -2.33 -17.96 18.35
C ASN A 65 -3.05 -16.73 18.94
N THR A 66 -2.30 -15.73 19.40
CA THR A 66 -2.89 -14.46 19.90
C THR A 66 -2.49 -13.24 19.07
N VAL A 67 -1.65 -13.39 18.04
CA VAL A 67 -1.08 -12.25 17.29
C VAL A 67 -1.82 -11.92 15.98
N LEU A 68 -2.72 -12.77 15.49
CA LEU A 68 -3.46 -12.51 14.24
C LEU A 68 -4.81 -11.77 14.42
N ASN A 69 -5.33 -11.65 15.65
CA ASN A 69 -6.63 -10.99 15.88
C ASN A 69 -6.53 -9.48 16.16
N SER A 70 -5.33 -8.94 16.38
CA SER A 70 -5.15 -7.52 16.74
C SER A 70 -4.96 -6.58 15.53
N MET A 71 -4.72 -7.12 14.33
CA MET A 71 -4.49 -6.31 13.12
C MET A 71 -5.74 -6.11 12.26
N GLY A 72 -6.80 -6.90 12.46
CA GLY A 72 -8.03 -6.82 11.66
C GLY A 72 -8.97 -5.70 12.09
N ASP A 73 -9.15 -5.49 13.40
CA ASP A 73 -10.26 -4.67 13.89
C ASP A 73 -9.99 -3.15 13.73
N ASN A 74 -8.76 -2.70 13.97
CA ASN A 74 -8.41 -1.28 13.81
C ASN A 74 -8.40 -0.84 12.33
N TRP A 75 -8.14 -1.77 11.40
CA TRP A 75 -8.00 -1.48 9.98
C TRP A 75 -9.37 -1.24 9.30
N PHE A 76 -10.36 -2.10 9.58
CA PHE A 76 -11.72 -1.92 9.06
C PHE A 76 -12.42 -0.71 9.68
N ASP A 77 -12.11 -0.35 10.93
CA ASP A 77 -12.69 0.84 11.55
C ASP A 77 -12.11 2.14 10.96
N SER A 78 -10.81 2.18 10.63
CA SER A 78 -10.25 3.26 9.81
C SER A 78 -10.86 3.30 8.40
N PHE A 79 -11.20 2.15 7.82
CA PHE A 79 -11.89 2.06 6.52
C PHE A 79 -13.33 2.61 6.58
N LYS A 80 -14.08 2.30 7.64
CA LYS A 80 -15.42 2.86 7.87
C LYS A 80 -15.38 4.37 8.09
N ASN A 81 -14.35 4.88 8.77
CA ASN A 81 -14.19 6.33 8.95
C ASN A 81 -13.83 7.04 7.62
N LEU A 82 -13.24 6.33 6.66
CA LEU A 82 -12.83 6.87 5.36
C LEU A 82 -13.96 6.86 4.31
N PHE A 83 -14.89 5.90 4.35
CA PHE A 83 -16.06 5.84 3.45
C PHE A 83 -17.37 6.32 4.10
N GLY A 84 -17.42 6.35 5.43
CA GLY A 84 -18.59 6.72 6.22
C GLY A 84 -18.68 8.21 6.53
N GLY A 85 -18.13 9.07 5.67
CA GLY A 85 -18.18 10.54 5.76
C GLY A 85 -19.62 11.06 5.72
N LYS A 86 -20.35 10.85 6.82
CA LYS A 86 -21.60 11.48 7.16
C LYS A 86 -21.21 12.76 7.90
N GLY A 87 -21.33 13.88 7.18
CA GLY A 87 -21.02 15.19 7.71
C GLY A 87 -21.79 15.49 8.99
N GLU A 88 -21.10 16.10 9.94
CA GLU A 88 -21.59 17.07 10.93
C GLU A 88 -20.43 17.37 11.89
N ASP A 89 -19.87 18.59 11.80
CA ASP A 89 -19.78 19.56 12.90
C ASP A 89 -18.64 20.57 12.68
N GLU A 90 -19.03 21.78 12.29
CA GLU A 90 -18.21 22.98 12.30
C GLU A 90 -17.69 23.25 13.73
N LYS A 91 -16.37 23.15 13.92
CA LYS A 91 -15.69 23.84 15.02
C LYS A 91 -14.77 24.93 14.49
N LYS A 92 -15.25 26.15 14.69
CA LYS A 92 -14.58 27.45 14.56
C LYS A 92 -13.26 27.47 15.34
N ILE A 93 -12.13 27.42 14.64
CA ILE A 93 -10.80 27.69 15.21
C ILE A 93 -10.41 29.12 14.87
N THR A 94 -10.19 29.91 15.93
CA THR A 94 -9.73 31.30 15.93
C THR A 94 -8.23 31.34 15.63
N SER A 95 -7.83 31.89 14.49
CA SER A 95 -6.43 32.14 14.15
C SER A 95 -5.96 33.49 14.71
N ASN A 96 -4.90 33.49 15.52
CA ASN A 96 -4.12 34.68 15.83
C ASN A 96 -3.08 34.90 14.71
N SER A 97 -3.19 36.03 14.04
CA SER A 97 -2.24 36.52 13.04
C SER A 97 -1.06 37.21 13.71
N PHE A 98 0.15 36.76 13.40
CA PHE A 98 1.38 37.52 13.63
C PHE A 98 2.19 37.51 12.35
N SER A 99 2.41 38.69 11.80
CA SER A 99 3.29 38.97 10.67
C SER A 99 4.40 39.89 11.18
N PRO A 100 5.66 39.69 10.76
CA PRO A 100 6.31 40.84 10.16
C PRO A 100 7.15 40.50 8.91
N THR A 101 6.97 41.40 7.95
CA THR A 101 7.68 41.66 6.70
C THR A 101 9.20 41.82 6.84
N GLY A 102 9.96 41.31 5.85
CA GLY A 102 11.39 41.56 5.70
C GLY A 102 11.95 41.19 4.31
N LYS A 103 11.81 42.14 3.36
CA LYS A 103 12.69 42.52 2.23
C LYS A 103 13.53 41.48 1.47
N ASP A 104 13.19 41.39 0.18
CA ASP A 104 14.04 41.61 -1.01
C ASP A 104 15.45 40.99 -1.04
N ASP A 105 15.59 39.85 -1.72
CA ASP A 105 16.71 39.59 -2.63
C ASP A 105 16.28 38.59 -3.70
N MET A 106 16.35 39.02 -4.97
CA MET A 106 16.08 38.18 -6.14
C MET A 106 17.24 37.19 -6.33
N ARG A 107 16.97 35.91 -6.11
CA ARG A 107 17.65 34.81 -6.78
C ARG A 107 16.58 33.90 -7.34
N ASP A 108 16.71 33.56 -8.62
CA ASP A 108 16.01 32.43 -9.24
C ASP A 108 16.46 31.17 -8.48
N GLN A 109 15.78 30.90 -7.39
CA GLN A 109 16.06 29.84 -6.45
C GLN A 109 15.01 28.79 -6.74
N ASP A 110 15.45 27.74 -7.41
CA ASP A 110 14.67 26.56 -7.76
C ASP A 110 13.74 26.19 -6.58
N ASP A 111 12.45 25.97 -6.86
CA ASP A 111 11.35 25.73 -5.90
C ASP A 111 11.49 24.43 -5.05
N ASP A 112 12.72 23.97 -4.81
CA ASP A 112 13.06 22.78 -4.02
C ASP A 112 13.18 23.07 -2.50
N ASP A 113 13.09 24.33 -2.07
CA ASP A 113 13.35 24.76 -0.69
C ASP A 113 12.22 24.44 0.33
N ASP A 114 11.07 23.91 -0.12
CA ASP A 114 9.94 23.57 0.77
C ASP A 114 9.93 22.12 1.29
N LEU A 115 10.87 21.27 0.85
CA LEU A 115 10.96 19.90 1.36
C LEU A 115 11.70 19.84 2.71
N PRO A 116 11.22 19.05 3.69
CA PRO A 116 11.95 18.83 4.93
C PRO A 116 13.37 18.30 4.67
N ALA A 117 14.33 18.74 5.49
CA ALA A 117 15.71 18.28 5.37
C ALA A 117 15.80 16.74 5.41
N GLY A 118 16.49 16.16 4.41
CA GLY A 118 16.62 14.71 4.27
C GLY A 118 15.49 14.04 3.49
N THR A 119 14.61 14.82 2.85
CA THR A 119 13.62 14.33 1.89
C THR A 119 14.07 14.61 0.46
N THR A 120 13.89 13.64 -0.43
CA THR A 120 14.18 13.76 -1.87
C THR A 120 12.95 13.33 -2.65
N LEU A 121 12.46 14.18 -3.54
CA LEU A 121 11.38 13.82 -4.45
C LEU A 121 11.90 12.82 -5.49
N LEU A 122 11.33 11.61 -5.52
CA LEU A 122 11.70 10.58 -6.50
C LEU A 122 10.93 10.77 -7.80
N LEU A 123 9.64 11.03 -7.71
CA LEU A 123 8.79 11.31 -8.86
C LEU A 123 7.56 12.12 -8.45
N SER A 124 7.06 12.92 -9.38
CA SER A 124 5.76 13.57 -9.32
C SER A 124 4.99 13.29 -10.61
N ILE A 125 3.75 12.82 -10.46
CA ILE A 125 2.85 12.54 -11.58
C ILE A 125 1.65 13.50 -11.48
N PRO A 126 1.58 14.52 -12.36
CA PRO A 126 0.41 15.36 -12.46
C PRO A 126 -0.81 14.58 -12.99
N ALA A 127 -1.98 14.88 -12.45
CA ALA A 127 -3.23 14.21 -12.74
C ALA A 127 -4.38 15.20 -12.90
N LYS A 128 -5.18 14.97 -13.94
CA LYS A 128 -6.42 15.70 -14.19
C LYS A 128 -7.53 15.30 -13.22
N GLN A 129 -7.57 14.02 -12.88
CA GLN A 129 -8.56 13.46 -11.97
C GLN A 129 -7.87 12.44 -11.07
N LEU A 130 -8.06 12.61 -9.77
CA LEU A 130 -7.54 11.73 -8.73
C LEU A 130 -8.67 11.35 -7.77
N LYS A 131 -8.85 10.05 -7.51
CA LYS A 131 -9.74 9.55 -6.45
C LYS A 131 -8.87 9.08 -5.29
N PRO A 132 -8.43 9.99 -4.40
CA PRO A 132 -7.35 9.69 -3.48
C PRO A 132 -7.73 8.60 -2.46
N GLY A 133 -8.98 8.54 -2.00
CA GLY A 133 -9.44 7.48 -1.10
C GLY A 133 -9.34 6.07 -1.70
N GLY A 134 -9.80 5.90 -2.95
CA GLY A 134 -9.74 4.61 -3.65
C GLY A 134 -8.31 4.23 -4.05
N LEU A 135 -7.53 5.22 -4.51
CA LEU A 135 -6.13 5.00 -4.88
C LEU A 135 -5.25 4.66 -3.68
N ARG A 136 -5.47 5.33 -2.53
CA ARG A 136 -4.79 5.03 -1.27
C ARG A 136 -5.00 3.59 -0.84
N LEU A 137 -6.24 3.12 -0.87
CA LEU A 137 -6.58 1.73 -0.53
C LEU A 137 -5.86 0.74 -1.45
N PHE A 138 -5.91 1.00 -2.75
CA PHE A 138 -5.29 0.15 -3.76
C PHE A 138 -3.77 0.05 -3.56
N LEU A 139 -3.10 1.19 -3.42
CA LEU A 139 -1.66 1.24 -3.16
C LEU A 139 -1.29 0.60 -1.82
N MET A 140 -2.12 0.76 -0.77
CA MET A 140 -1.88 0.11 0.52
C MET A 140 -1.83 -1.42 0.39
N PHE A 141 -2.75 -2.03 -0.37
CA PHE A 141 -2.72 -3.48 -0.59
C PHE A 141 -1.46 -3.93 -1.31
N TYR A 142 -1.00 -3.14 -2.29
CA TYR A 142 0.26 -3.39 -2.96
C TYR A 142 1.44 -3.35 -1.98
N LEU A 143 1.57 -2.28 -1.18
CA LEU A 143 2.65 -2.13 -0.21
C LEU A 143 2.63 -3.22 0.89
N MET A 144 1.45 -3.63 1.34
CA MET A 144 1.31 -4.76 2.26
C MET A 144 1.83 -6.07 1.65
N GLY A 145 1.61 -6.29 0.35
CA GLY A 145 2.17 -7.42 -0.38
C GLY A 145 3.70 -7.42 -0.45
N MET A 146 4.32 -6.24 -0.36
CA MET A 146 5.77 -6.05 -0.48
C MET A 146 6.52 -6.12 0.86
N GLN A 147 5.83 -6.24 2.00
CA GLN A 147 6.44 -6.23 3.35
C GLN A 147 7.53 -7.29 3.58
N ASN A 148 7.45 -8.42 2.86
CA ASN A 148 8.35 -9.56 3.02
C ASN A 148 9.32 -9.74 1.84
N THR A 149 9.54 -8.69 1.05
CA THR A 149 10.44 -8.70 -0.11
C THR A 149 11.63 -7.77 0.17
N PRO A 150 12.89 -8.21 0.02
CA PRO A 150 13.31 -9.52 -0.49
C PRO A 150 13.38 -10.61 0.59
N HIS A 151 13.30 -10.22 1.87
CA HIS A 151 13.29 -11.11 3.02
C HIS A 151 12.15 -10.75 3.98
N ALA A 152 11.79 -11.67 4.86
CA ALA A 152 10.71 -11.47 5.81
C ALA A 152 10.93 -10.22 6.67
N LYS A 153 9.89 -9.39 6.80
CA LYS A 153 9.90 -8.12 7.55
C LYS A 153 10.92 -7.09 7.02
N ALA A 154 11.33 -7.17 5.76
CA ALA A 154 12.20 -6.17 5.13
C ALA A 154 11.56 -4.77 5.17
N TRP A 155 10.24 -4.71 5.07
CA TRP A 155 9.49 -3.46 5.08
C TRP A 155 8.32 -3.48 6.04
N LYS A 156 7.99 -2.30 6.57
CA LYS A 156 6.85 -2.06 7.42
C LYS A 156 6.01 -0.94 6.81
N ALA A 157 4.83 -1.29 6.31
CA ALA A 157 3.85 -0.29 5.91
C ALA A 157 3.28 0.38 7.15
N ASN A 158 3.18 1.70 7.13
CA ASN A 158 2.58 2.51 8.16
C ASN A 158 1.54 3.43 7.53
N GLN A 159 0.45 3.64 8.26
CA GLN A 159 -0.53 4.65 7.91
C GLN A 159 -0.50 5.68 9.03
N PRO A 160 0.00 6.91 8.76
CA PRO A 160 -0.07 7.95 9.77
C PRO A 160 -1.55 8.18 10.13
N VAL A 161 -1.86 8.05 11.42
CA VAL A 161 -3.23 8.17 11.97
C VAL A 161 -3.57 9.64 12.24
N SER A 162 -2.62 10.56 12.04
CA SER A 162 -2.60 11.87 12.71
C SER A 162 -2.09 13.05 11.87
N SER A 163 -1.90 12.89 10.56
CA SER A 163 -1.93 14.03 9.64
C SER A 163 -3.41 14.39 9.39
N GLY A 164 -3.73 15.61 8.95
CA GLY A 164 -5.11 16.13 8.97
C GLY A 164 -6.13 15.25 8.24
N ALA A 165 -7.43 15.54 8.40
CA ALA A 165 -8.52 14.80 7.75
C ALA A 165 -8.37 14.64 6.22
N ASP A 166 -7.51 15.47 5.61
CA ASP A 166 -7.33 15.58 4.16
C ASP A 166 -6.00 14.95 3.65
N ASP A 167 -5.13 14.47 4.54
CA ASP A 167 -3.79 14.00 4.16
C ASP A 167 -3.79 12.51 3.78
N HIS A 168 -3.85 12.25 2.48
CA HIS A 168 -3.80 10.91 1.89
C HIS A 168 -2.35 10.42 1.72
N VAL A 169 -1.66 10.24 2.85
CA VAL A 169 -0.25 9.80 2.90
C VAL A 169 -0.15 8.29 3.20
N LEU A 170 0.79 7.63 2.53
CA LEU A 170 1.21 6.25 2.76
C LEU A 170 2.71 6.24 3.05
N GLU A 171 3.13 5.48 4.08
CA GLU A 171 4.52 5.38 4.46
C GLU A 171 4.99 3.93 4.46
N MET A 172 6.22 3.70 4.05
CA MET A 172 6.84 2.39 4.09
C MET A 172 8.26 2.50 4.64
N PHE A 173 8.45 1.99 5.85
CA PHE A 173 9.74 2.02 6.55
C PHE A 173 10.55 0.78 6.19
N PHE A 174 11.83 0.97 5.88
CA PHE A 174 12.75 -0.14 5.71
C PHE A 174 13.28 -0.61 7.07
N HIS A 175 13.54 -1.91 7.20
CA HIS A 175 13.88 -2.54 8.48
C HIS A 175 15.15 -1.99 9.17
N ASP A 176 16.09 -1.43 8.41
CA ASP A 176 17.34 -0.88 8.92
C ASP A 176 17.21 0.59 9.40
N ALA A 177 16.02 1.19 9.25
CA ALA A 177 15.72 2.57 9.58
C ALA A 177 16.60 3.63 8.87
N THR A 178 17.27 3.28 7.77
CA THR A 178 18.08 4.22 6.98
C THR A 178 17.27 5.03 5.97
N GLY A 179 16.06 4.55 5.63
CA GLY A 179 15.17 5.23 4.71
C GLY A 179 13.71 4.79 4.84
N MET A 180 12.83 5.63 4.31
CA MET A 180 11.41 5.36 4.15
C MET A 180 10.91 5.90 2.81
N ILE A 181 9.93 5.22 2.25
CA ILE A 181 9.21 5.68 1.06
C ILE A 181 7.92 6.33 1.55
N GLN A 182 7.65 7.54 1.10
CA GLN A 182 6.42 8.28 1.37
C GLN A 182 5.68 8.52 0.06
N ILE A 183 4.41 8.16 0.00
CA ILE A 183 3.54 8.42 -1.15
C ILE A 183 2.49 9.41 -0.70
N GLU A 184 2.44 10.54 -1.38
CA GLU A 184 1.48 11.61 -1.13
C GLU A 184 0.50 11.69 -2.29
N LEU A 185 -0.80 11.60 -1.97
CA LEU A 185 -1.87 11.77 -2.93
C LEU A 185 -2.48 13.16 -2.69
N LEU A 186 -1.97 14.15 -3.41
CA LEU A 186 -2.39 15.54 -3.24
C LEU A 186 -3.59 15.79 -4.15
N ASN A 187 -4.73 16.06 -3.53
CA ASN A 187 -5.93 16.48 -4.22
C ASN A 187 -6.20 17.95 -3.91
N SER A 188 -5.52 18.84 -4.63
CA SER A 188 -5.78 20.27 -4.53
C SER A 188 -6.95 20.64 -5.43
N GLU A 189 -7.99 21.25 -4.88
CA GLU A 189 -9.05 21.91 -5.67
C GLU A 189 -8.57 23.23 -6.29
N ASN A 190 -7.35 23.68 -5.95
CA ASN A 190 -6.74 24.90 -6.47
C ASN A 190 -6.02 24.67 -7.81
N GLU A 191 -5.49 25.76 -8.39
CA GLU A 191 -4.87 25.81 -9.72
C GLU A 191 -3.69 24.84 -9.94
N SER A 192 -3.08 24.30 -8.88
CA SER A 192 -1.95 23.36 -8.95
C SER A 192 -2.33 21.94 -9.40
N GLY A 193 -3.62 21.63 -9.51
CA GLY A 193 -4.10 20.32 -9.97
C GLY A 193 -3.92 19.20 -8.94
N SER A 194 -4.39 17.99 -9.29
CA SER A 194 -4.13 16.80 -8.49
C SER A 194 -2.76 16.22 -8.87
N GLU A 195 -2.03 15.68 -7.91
CA GLU A 195 -0.73 15.07 -8.18
C GLU A 195 -0.43 13.89 -7.24
N VAL A 196 0.35 12.94 -7.75
CA VAL A 196 0.88 11.81 -6.97
C VAL A 196 2.37 12.00 -6.83
N ARG A 197 2.86 12.17 -5.60
CA ARG A 197 4.28 12.32 -5.30
C ARG A 197 4.79 11.08 -4.58
N VAL A 198 5.99 10.64 -4.96
CA VAL A 198 6.74 9.63 -4.20
C VAL A 198 8.03 10.27 -3.74
N LEU A 199 8.24 10.26 -2.44
CA LEU A 199 9.40 10.84 -1.78
C LEU A 199 10.21 9.76 -1.08
N ARG A 200 11.52 9.91 -1.14
CA ARG A 200 12.48 9.21 -0.28
C ARG A 200 12.74 10.09 0.93
N CYS A 201 12.58 9.55 2.13
CA CYS A 201 12.99 10.25 3.35
C CYS A 201 14.12 9.46 4.03
N GLY A 202 15.22 10.13 4.36
CA GLY A 202 16.42 9.56 4.95
C GLY A 202 17.67 10.33 4.51
N SER A 203 18.53 10.71 5.46
CA SER A 203 19.72 11.51 5.17
C SER A 203 20.86 10.71 4.53
N VAL A 204 20.98 9.42 4.89
CA VAL A 204 22.03 8.52 4.40
C VAL A 204 21.42 7.12 4.19
N PRO A 205 20.65 6.91 3.10
CA PRO A 205 20.04 5.62 2.83
C PRO A 205 21.10 4.53 2.59
N SER A 206 20.85 3.33 3.10
CA SER A 206 21.76 2.20 2.84
C SER A 206 21.70 1.77 1.38
N THR A 207 22.78 1.17 0.86
CA THR A 207 22.77 0.59 -0.49
C THR A 207 21.68 -0.49 -0.63
N ALA A 208 21.42 -1.25 0.45
CA ALA A 208 20.36 -2.25 0.46
C ALA A 208 18.97 -1.62 0.33
N TYR A 209 18.74 -0.49 1.00
CA TYR A 209 17.52 0.30 0.85
C TYR A 209 17.36 0.77 -0.60
N LEU A 210 18.38 1.42 -1.18
CA LEU A 210 18.31 1.98 -2.54
C LEU A 210 17.98 0.91 -3.60
N MET A 211 18.57 -0.28 -3.47
CA MET A 211 18.28 -1.39 -4.37
C MET A 211 16.84 -1.92 -4.25
N GLN A 212 16.24 -1.86 -3.06
CA GLN A 212 14.86 -2.34 -2.85
C GLN A 212 13.83 -1.24 -3.11
N GLU A 213 14.20 0.01 -2.88
CA GLU A 213 13.39 1.18 -3.21
C GLU A 213 13.05 1.19 -4.69
N SER A 214 14.04 1.02 -5.58
CA SER A 214 13.80 1.00 -7.03
C SER A 214 12.79 -0.08 -7.44
N VAL A 215 12.84 -1.26 -6.81
CA VAL A 215 11.88 -2.35 -7.06
C VAL A 215 10.46 -1.98 -6.63
N ILE A 216 10.31 -1.33 -5.47
CA ILE A 216 9.01 -0.91 -4.97
C ILE A 216 8.45 0.25 -5.80
N VAL A 217 9.28 1.24 -6.13
CA VAL A 217 8.87 2.42 -6.89
C VAL A 217 8.45 2.04 -8.31
N ASP A 218 9.20 1.16 -9.00
CA ASP A 218 8.79 0.66 -10.32
C ASP A 218 7.47 -0.12 -10.25
N GLY A 219 7.28 -0.94 -9.22
CA GLY A 219 6.01 -1.64 -9.02
C GLY A 219 4.84 -0.71 -8.66
N ILE A 220 5.07 0.41 -7.96
CA ILE A 220 4.07 1.47 -7.78
C ILE A 220 3.68 2.03 -9.14
N LEU A 221 4.63 2.32 -10.03
CA LEU A 221 4.34 2.82 -11.38
C LEU A 221 3.58 1.80 -12.24
N ASP A 222 3.81 0.49 -12.07
CA ASP A 222 2.99 -0.56 -12.70
C ASP A 222 1.54 -0.51 -12.23
N GLU A 223 1.34 -0.38 -10.93
CA GLU A 223 0.02 -0.32 -10.31
C GLU A 223 -0.74 0.97 -10.69
N LEU A 224 -0.05 2.12 -10.73
CA LEU A 224 -0.60 3.39 -11.21
C LEU A 224 -0.96 3.31 -12.71
N HIS A 225 -0.10 2.70 -13.53
CA HIS A 225 -0.38 2.51 -14.95
C HIS A 225 -1.64 1.66 -15.16
N LYS A 226 -1.82 0.57 -14.41
CA LYS A 226 -3.05 -0.23 -14.45
C LYS A 226 -4.28 0.60 -14.05
N CYS A 227 -4.19 1.39 -12.97
CA CYS A 227 -5.29 2.26 -12.55
C CYS A 227 -5.70 3.30 -13.62
N ALA A 228 -4.73 3.76 -14.42
CA ALA A 228 -4.92 4.80 -15.42
C ALA A 228 -5.34 4.28 -16.80
N PHE A 229 -4.90 3.07 -17.19
CA PHE A 229 -5.01 2.58 -18.57
C PHE A 229 -5.68 1.20 -18.70
N ASP A 230 -6.32 0.67 -17.66
CA ASP A 230 -7.11 -0.56 -17.80
C ASP A 230 -8.31 -0.35 -18.77
N ASP A 231 -8.32 -1.10 -19.87
CA ASP A 231 -9.36 -1.08 -20.90
C ASP A 231 -10.70 -1.64 -20.40
N SER A 232 -10.69 -2.43 -19.32
CA SER A 232 -11.91 -3.00 -18.73
C SER A 232 -12.72 -1.97 -17.92
N VAL A 233 -12.14 -0.81 -17.61
CA VAL A 233 -12.74 0.24 -16.78
C VAL A 233 -12.97 1.52 -17.61
N ALA A 234 -14.21 2.00 -17.62
CA ALA A 234 -14.57 3.25 -18.28
C ALA A 234 -13.75 4.44 -17.73
N PRO A 235 -13.32 5.42 -18.56
CA PRO A 235 -12.44 6.50 -18.14
C PRO A 235 -12.91 7.28 -16.90
N SER A 236 -14.21 7.56 -16.78
CA SER A 236 -14.80 8.26 -15.62
C SER A 236 -14.70 7.47 -14.31
N ASN A 237 -14.60 6.15 -14.39
CA ASN A 237 -14.55 5.25 -13.25
C ASN A 237 -13.13 4.93 -12.81
N ARG A 238 -12.11 5.35 -13.58
CA ARG A 238 -10.70 5.18 -13.23
C ARG A 238 -10.36 5.92 -11.94
N LEU A 239 -9.36 5.41 -11.23
CA LEU A 239 -8.88 6.00 -9.97
C LEU A 239 -7.92 7.17 -10.21
N LEU A 240 -7.26 7.16 -11.37
CA LEU A 240 -6.26 8.13 -11.78
C LEU A 240 -6.43 8.42 -13.28
N ILE A 241 -6.40 9.70 -13.65
CA ILE A 241 -6.26 10.14 -15.04
C ILE A 241 -5.06 11.10 -15.09
N PRO A 242 -3.89 10.64 -15.56
CA PRO A 242 -2.68 11.46 -15.63
C PRO A 242 -2.81 12.55 -16.70
N GLU A 243 -2.14 13.69 -16.46
CA GLU A 243 -2.07 14.82 -17.38
C GLU A 243 -0.64 15.37 -17.44
N PRO A 244 0.13 15.12 -18.51
CA PRO A 244 -0.22 14.44 -19.76
C PRO A 244 -0.39 12.92 -19.62
N ALA A 245 -1.01 12.26 -20.61
CA ALA A 245 -1.18 10.81 -20.61
C ALA A 245 0.16 10.03 -20.60
N THR A 246 1.27 10.65 -21.01
CA THR A 246 2.61 10.06 -20.96
C THR A 246 3.30 10.20 -19.61
N ALA A 247 2.73 10.95 -18.65
CA ALA A 247 3.41 11.31 -17.41
C ALA A 247 3.96 10.10 -16.62
N ILE A 248 3.27 8.95 -16.66
CA ILE A 248 3.72 7.73 -16.00
C ILE A 248 4.93 7.10 -16.72
N ALA A 249 4.98 7.16 -18.06
CA ALA A 249 6.10 6.68 -18.84
C ALA A 249 7.32 7.60 -18.68
N ASP A 250 7.08 8.92 -18.69
CA ASP A 250 8.10 9.93 -18.48
C ASP A 250 8.73 9.80 -17.08
N ALA A 251 7.91 9.52 -16.05
CA ALA A 251 8.39 9.23 -14.69
C ALA A 251 9.27 7.97 -14.61
N ARG A 252 8.97 6.91 -15.39
CA ARG A 252 9.83 5.72 -15.47
C ARG A 252 11.18 6.03 -16.11
N GLU A 253 11.16 6.81 -17.18
CA GLU A 253 12.37 7.22 -17.86
C GLU A 253 13.26 8.04 -16.90
N ALA A 254 12.66 8.98 -16.16
CA ALA A 254 13.37 9.77 -15.15
C ALA A 254 14.04 8.90 -14.07
N LEU A 255 13.35 7.86 -13.58
CA LEU A 255 13.93 6.93 -12.59
C LEU A 255 15.08 6.08 -13.13
N SER A 256 15.12 5.84 -14.44
CA SER A 256 16.18 5.01 -15.05
C SER A 256 17.56 5.68 -15.09
N PHE A 257 17.59 7.01 -14.94
CA PHE A 257 18.80 7.83 -14.98
C PHE A 257 19.21 8.41 -13.61
N GLY A 258 18.48 8.07 -12.54
CA GLY A 258 18.70 8.56 -11.17
C GLY A 258 19.67 7.74 -10.32
#